data_AF-A0A4Q0ZE62-F1
#
_entry.id   AF-A0A4Q0ZE62-F1
#
_cell.length_a   1.000
_cell.length_b   1.000
_cell.length_c   1.000
_cell.angle_alpha   90.00
_cell.angle_beta   90.00
_cell.angle_gamma   90.00
#
_symmetry.space_group_name_H-M   'P 1'
#
loop_
_entity.id
_entity.type
_entity.pdbx_description
1 polymer ?
#
loop_
_entity_poly.entity_id
_entity_poly.type
_entity_poly.pdbx_seq_one_letter_code
_entity_poly.pdbx_strand_id
1 'polypeptide(L)' 'MEEMIIPKQELIKMFEEHKIEDTGKGWIMNGKVIEIIALHEVEPKFLQDITNAKFYKLIIKGNK' A
#
# COMPACT_ATOMS: atom_id res chain seq x y z
N MET A 1 12.61 3.70 -9.83
CA MET A 1 11.61 3.20 -8.87
C MET A 1 10.63 4.35 -8.68
N GLU A 2 9.34 4.10 -8.93
CA GLU A 2 8.30 5.12 -8.73
C GLU A 2 7.70 4.93 -7.34
N GLU A 3 7.63 6.00 -6.56
CA GLU A 3 7.06 5.98 -5.22
C GLU A 3 5.88 6.94 -5.16
N MET A 4 4.77 6.50 -4.57
CA MET A 4 3.56 7.30 -4.42
C MET A 4 3.05 7.19 -2.99
N ILE A 5 2.70 8.31 -2.37
CA ILE A 5 2.05 8.32 -1.05
C ILE A 5 0.58 8.62 -1.27
N ILE A 6 -0.28 7.73 -0.79
CA ILE A 6 -1.73 7.86 -0.89
C ILE A 6 -2.40 7.70 0.47
N PRO A 7 -3.56 8.33 0.71
CA PRO A 7 -4.31 8.12 1.93
C PRO A 7 -4.98 6.74 1.94
N LYS A 8 -5.31 6.23 3.13
CA LYS A 8 -6.00 4.94 3.32
C LYS A 8 -7.23 4.75 2.42
N GLN A 9 -8.04 5.80 2.30
CA GLN A 9 -9.27 5.79 1.50
C GLN A 9 -8.97 5.56 0.01
N GLU A 10 -7.88 6.13 -0.51
CA GLU A 10 -7.48 5.96 -1.90
C GLU A 10 -6.93 4.56 -2.14
N LEU A 11 -6.16 4.02 -1.18
CA LEU A 11 -5.69 2.64 -1.25
C LEU A 11 -6.85 1.65 -1.31
N ILE A 12 -7.86 1.82 -0.46
CA ILE A 12 -9.07 0.99 -0.46
C ILE A 12 -9.76 1.05 -1.82
N LYS A 13 -9.97 2.26 -2.37
CA LYS A 13 -10.52 2.43 -3.72
C LYS A 13 -9.70 1.73 -4.79
N MET A 14 -8.37 1.76 -4.72
CA MET A 14 -7.52 1.05 -5.68
C MET A 14 -7.68 -0.46 -5.62
N PHE A 15 -7.94 -1.03 -4.44
CA PHE A 15 -8.28 -2.44 -4.30
C PHE A 15 -9.70 -2.74 -4.80
N GLU A 16 -10.68 -1.89 -4.48
CA GLU A 16 -12.07 -2.02 -4.96
C GLU A 16 -12.19 -1.91 -6.48
N GLU A 17 -11.40 -1.03 -7.10
CA GLU A 17 -11.32 -0.84 -8.55
C GLU A 17 -10.43 -1.90 -9.25
N HIS A 18 -9.91 -2.89 -8.52
CA HIS A 18 -8.98 -3.90 -9.03
C HIS A 18 -7.73 -3.30 -9.72
N LYS A 19 -7.32 -2.09 -9.37
CA LYS A 19 -6.05 -1.51 -9.82
C LYS A 19 -4.86 -2.19 -9.15
N ILE A 20 -5.04 -2.57 -7.89
CA ILE A 20 -4.09 -3.37 -7.12
C ILE A 20 -4.68 -4.75 -6.90
N GLU A 21 -3.94 -5.77 -7.29
CA GLU A 21 -4.32 -7.17 -7.14
C GLU A 21 -3.41 -7.85 -6.10
N ASP A 22 -4.02 -8.61 -5.19
CA ASP A 22 -3.31 -9.48 -4.28
C ASP A 22 -3.05 -10.84 -4.94
N THR A 23 -1.79 -11.18 -5.11
CA THR A 23 -1.36 -12.46 -5.69
C THR A 23 -1.05 -13.53 -4.64
N GLY A 24 -1.29 -13.23 -3.36
CA GLY A 24 -0.96 -14.08 -2.21
C GLY A 24 0.53 -14.09 -1.84
N LYS A 25 1.40 -13.60 -2.73
CA LYS A 25 2.85 -13.43 -2.50
C LYS A 25 3.27 -11.96 -2.45
N GLY A 26 2.34 -11.05 -2.72
CA GLY A 26 2.56 -9.62 -2.82
C GLY A 26 1.51 -8.96 -3.69
N TRP A 27 1.68 -7.65 -3.88
CA TRP A 27 0.74 -6.81 -4.58
C TRP A 27 1.24 -6.48 -5.98
N ILE A 28 0.33 -6.50 -6.95
CA ILE A 28 0.62 -6.13 -8.33
C ILE A 28 -0.27 -4.96 -8.72
N MET A 29 0.33 -3.93 -9.33
CA MET A 29 -0.39 -2.79 -9.90
C MET A 29 0.06 -2.60 -11.35
N ASN A 30 -0.88 -2.62 -12.29
CA ASN A 30 -0.61 -2.51 -13.73
C ASN A 30 0.49 -3.49 -14.22
N GLY A 31 0.46 -4.73 -13.73
CA GLY A 31 1.45 -5.76 -14.09
C GLY A 31 2.84 -5.61 -13.46
N LYS A 32 3.04 -4.62 -12.58
CA LYS A 32 4.30 -4.43 -11.83
C LYS A 32 4.10 -4.79 -10.36
N VAL A 33 5.11 -5.42 -9.76
CA VAL A 33 5.11 -5.67 -8.31
C VAL A 33 5.24 -4.34 -7.57
N ILE A 34 4.38 -4.15 -6.59
CA ILE A 34 4.38 -3.01 -5.70
C ILE A 34 4.56 -3.44 -4.25
N GLU A 35 5.17 -2.60 -3.44
CA GLU A 35 5.20 -2.72 -1.99
C GLU A 35 4.35 -1.63 -1.36
N ILE A 36 3.58 -2.00 -0.33
CA ILE A 36 2.70 -1.10 0.39
C ILE A 36 3.27 -0.94 1.80
N ILE A 37 3.68 0.27 2.15
CA ILE A 37 4.25 0.59 3.46
C ILE A 37 3.28 1.52 4.19
N ALA A 38 2.80 1.10 5.34
CA ALA A 38 1.98 1.92 6.23
C ALA A 38 2.83 3.04 6.86
N LEU A 39 2.42 4.29 6.71
CA LEU A 39 3.07 5.44 7.32
C LEU A 39 2.30 5.86 8.58
N HIS A 40 2.95 5.70 9.72
CA HIS A 40 2.45 6.14 11.02
C HIS A 40 3.23 7.38 11.48
N GLU A 41 2.51 8.47 11.80
CA GLU A 41 3.10 9.70 12.36
C GLU A 41 3.50 9.53 13.84
N VAL A 42 2.95 8.51 14.50
CA VAL A 42 3.16 8.21 15.92
C VAL A 42 3.54 6.75 16.03
N GLU A 43 4.50 6.46 16.91
CA GLU A 43 4.91 5.09 17.21
C GLU A 43 3.68 4.28 17.67
N PRO A 44 3.27 3.25 16.93
CA PRO A 44 2.05 2.51 17.26
C PRO A 44 2.29 1.73 18.55
N LYS A 45 1.64 2.15 19.64
CA LYS A 45 1.73 1.46 20.95
C LYS A 45 0.88 0.20 20.99
N PHE A 46 -0.13 0.10 20.12
CA PHE A 46 -1.04 -1.03 20.06
C PHE A 46 -1.22 -1.54 18.62
N LEU A 47 -1.53 -2.84 18.47
CA LEU A 47 -1.81 -3.47 17.17
C LEU A 47 -2.89 -2.75 16.36
N GLN A 48 -3.88 -2.16 17.04
CA GLN A 48 -4.95 -1.39 16.40
C GLN A 48 -4.40 -0.12 15.72
N ASP A 49 -3.41 0.52 16.32
CA ASP A 49 -2.75 1.71 15.76
C ASP A 49 -1.97 1.37 14.49
N ILE A 50 -1.40 0.15 14.41
CA ILE A 50 -0.71 -0.38 13.22
C ILE A 50 -1.68 -0.52 12.04
N THR A 51 -2.94 -0.88 12.29
CA THR A 51 -3.96 -1.00 11.22
C THR A 51 -4.59 0.35 10.84
N ASN A 52 -4.31 1.40 11.61
CA ASN A 52 -4.92 2.72 11.48
C ASN A 52 -3.98 3.76 10.86
N ALA A 53 -3.07 3.35 9.97
CA ALA A 53 -2.27 4.28 9.19
C ALA A 53 -3.17 5.19 8.35
N LYS A 54 -2.90 6.50 8.42
CA LYS A 54 -3.59 7.51 7.60
C LYS A 54 -3.08 7.50 6.17
N PHE A 55 -1.80 7.22 5.99
CA PHE A 55 -1.11 7.25 4.70
C PHE A 55 -0.38 5.94 4.44
N TYR A 56 -0.30 5.58 3.17
CA TYR A 56 0.41 4.42 2.68
C TYR A 56 1.34 4.85 1.56
N LYS A 57 2.58 4.37 1.59
CA LYS A 57 3.56 4.54 0.54
C LYS A 57 3.55 3.31 -0.35
N LEU A 58 3.21 3.50 -1.62
CA LEU A 58 3.33 2.53 -2.68
C LEU A 58 4.70 2.67 -3.35
N ILE A 59 5.48 1.60 -3.36
CA ILE A 59 6.77 1.55 -4.06
C ILE A 59 6.63 0.58 -5.23
N ILE A 60 6.70 1.10 -6.45
CA ILE A 60 6.67 0.30 -7.67
C ILE A 60 8.09 -0.19 -7.95
N LYS A 61 8.33 -1.48 -7.67
CA LYS A 61 9.65 -2.10 -7.84
C LYS A 61 10.05 -2.32 -9.30
N GLY A 62 9.10 -2.23 -10.24
CA GLY A 62 9.36 -2.49 -11.65
C GLY A 62 9.62 -3.99 -11.91
N ASN A 63 9.49 -4.43 -13.16
CA ASN A 63 9.57 -5.86 -13.49
C ASN A 63 10.90 -6.47 -13.05
N LYS A 64 10.80 -7.72 -12.58
CA LYS A 64 11.91 -8.65 -12.42
C LYS A 64 12.55 -8.97 -13.77
#